data_AF-A0A533ZJC7-F1
#
_entry.id   AF-A0A533ZJC7-F1
#
_cell.length_a   1.000
_cell.length_b   1.000
_cell.length_c   1.000
_cell.angle_alpha   90.00
_cell.angle_beta   90.00
_cell.angle_gamma   90.00
#
_symmetry.space_group_name_H-M   'P 1'
#
loop_
_entity.id
_entity.type
_entity.pdbx_description
1 polymer ?
#
loop_
_entity_poly.entity_id
_entity_poly.type
_entity_poly.pdbx_seq_one_letter_code
_entity_poly.pdbx_strand_id
1 'polypeptide(L)'
;MRRPTSIAPPKGKLGVLTPGLGAVSTTFMAGVELVRTGAALPIGSVTQLATIRLGPRTERRTPLIREFVPLETLDNLVFGGWDIFPDSAYEAACKAG
;
A
#
# COMPACT_ATOMS: atom_id res chain seq x y z
N MET A 1 13.45 6.06 31.67
CA MET A 1 12.99 5.38 30.43
C MET A 1 11.92 6.25 29.79
N ARG A 2 12.01 6.58 28.49
CA ARG A 2 10.91 7.25 27.79
C ARG A 2 9.72 6.29 27.71
N ARG A 3 8.51 6.76 28.07
CA ARG A 3 7.29 5.97 27.84
C ARG A 3 7.20 5.63 26.35
N PRO A 4 6.87 4.39 25.97
CA PRO A 4 6.60 4.06 24.57
C PRO A 4 5.46 4.94 24.06
N THR A 5 5.67 5.56 22.90
CA THR A 5 4.59 6.29 22.22
C THR A 5 3.50 5.29 21.83
N SER A 6 2.26 5.55 22.23
CA SER A 6 1.12 4.78 21.76
C SER A 6 0.89 5.07 20.27
N ILE A 7 0.86 4.03 19.45
CA ILE A 7 0.53 4.14 18.02
C ILE A 7 -0.96 3.84 17.87
N ALA A 8 -1.72 4.84 17.46
CA ALA A 8 -3.15 4.67 17.22
C ALA A 8 -3.39 3.79 15.98
N PRO A 9 -4.42 2.93 15.99
CA PRO A 9 -4.81 2.19 14.80
C PRO A 9 -5.39 3.12 13.73
N PRO A 10 -5.35 2.72 12.45
CA PRO A 10 -5.98 3.47 11.38
C PRO A 10 -7.51 3.46 11.57
N LYS A 11 -8.17 4.51 11.10
CA LYS A 11 -9.62 4.71 11.26
C LYS A 11 -10.22 5.26 9.98
N GLY A 12 -11.21 4.56 9.44
CA GLY A 12 -11.94 4.97 8.24
C GLY A 12 -11.18 4.62 6.97
N LYS A 13 -11.46 5.36 5.88
CA LYS A 13 -10.78 5.17 4.59
C LYS A 13 -9.57 6.07 4.48
N LEU A 14 -8.51 5.58 3.83
CA LEU A 14 -7.29 6.35 3.57
C LEU A 14 -7.30 6.90 2.14
N GLY A 15 -7.43 8.21 2.00
CA GLY A 15 -7.32 8.88 0.71
C GLY A 15 -5.86 8.91 0.23
N VAL A 16 -5.63 8.45 -0.99
CA VAL A 16 -4.35 8.53 -1.69
C VAL A 16 -4.53 9.38 -2.94
N LEU A 17 -3.93 10.56 -2.93
CA LEU A 17 -4.02 11.54 -4.01
C LEU A 17 -2.71 11.62 -4.78
N THR A 18 -2.74 11.30 -6.07
CA THR A 18 -1.54 11.28 -6.92
C THR A 18 -1.50 12.50 -7.86
N PRO A 19 -0.48 13.37 -7.77
CA PRO A 19 -0.19 14.37 -8.80
C PRO A 19 0.45 13.67 -10.01
N GLY A 20 -0.28 13.62 -11.11
CA GLY A 20 0.03 12.81 -12.30
C GLY A 20 -0.66 11.45 -12.25
N LEU A 21 -1.43 11.15 -13.29
CA LEU A 21 -2.09 9.86 -13.57
C LEU A 21 -1.37 9.12 -14.70
N GLY A 22 -0.04 9.21 -14.75
CA GLY A 22 0.79 8.45 -15.67
C GLY A 22 1.06 7.02 -15.20
N ALA A 23 2.04 6.36 -15.83
CA ALA A 23 2.31 4.94 -15.69
C ALA A 23 2.45 4.43 -14.25
N VAL A 24 3.15 5.16 -13.37
CA VAL A 24 3.36 4.73 -11.98
C VAL A 24 2.07 4.77 -11.17
N SER A 25 1.32 5.87 -11.24
CA SER A 25 0.09 6.06 -10.49
C SER A 25 -0.97 5.05 -10.90
N THR A 26 -1.18 4.87 -12.21
CA THR A 26 -2.18 3.94 -12.73
C THR A 26 -1.81 2.49 -12.49
N THR A 27 -0.53 2.13 -12.61
CA THR A 27 -0.05 0.78 -12.25
C THR A 27 -0.24 0.48 -10.77
N PHE A 28 0.03 1.46 -9.90
CA PHE A 28 -0.21 1.32 -8.47
C PHE A 28 -1.70 1.10 -8.15
N MET A 29 -2.59 1.92 -8.73
CA MET A 29 -4.04 1.77 -8.56
C MET A 29 -4.51 0.40 -9.07
N ALA A 30 -4.18 0.03 -10.31
CA ALA A 30 -4.57 -1.23 -10.90
C ALA A 30 -4.03 -2.45 -10.13
N GLY A 31 -2.78 -2.37 -9.67
CA GLY A 31 -2.15 -3.42 -8.86
C GLY A 31 -2.86 -3.59 -7.50
N VAL A 32 -3.27 -2.50 -6.87
CA VAL A 32 -4.08 -2.57 -5.64
C VAL A 32 -5.45 -3.21 -5.92
N GLU A 33 -6.14 -2.81 -6.98
CA GLU A 33 -7.44 -3.42 -7.33
C GLU A 33 -7.31 -4.92 -7.61
N LEU A 34 -6.27 -5.38 -8.32
CA LEU A 34 -6.03 -6.82 -8.55
C LEU A 34 -5.82 -7.60 -7.25
N VAL A 35 -5.12 -7.00 -6.27
CA VAL A 35 -4.91 -7.62 -4.96
C VAL A 35 -6.23 -7.68 -4.18
N ARG A 36 -7.05 -6.63 -4.22
CA ARG A 36 -8.38 -6.59 -3.56
C ARG A 36 -9.33 -7.67 -4.08
N THR A 37 -9.30 -7.92 -5.39
CA THR A 37 -10.13 -8.98 -5.99
C THR A 37 -9.56 -10.38 -5.77
N GLY A 38 -8.42 -10.52 -5.09
CA GLY A 38 -7.72 -11.79 -4.91
C GLY A 38 -7.12 -12.35 -6.20
N ALA A 39 -7.04 -11.55 -7.26
CA ALA A 39 -6.53 -11.96 -8.56
C ALA A 39 -5.00 -11.95 -8.64
N ALA A 40 -4.33 -11.24 -7.72
CA ALA A 40 -2.88 -11.18 -7.64
C ALA A 40 -2.39 -11.10 -6.19
N LEU A 41 -1.12 -11.47 -5.99
CA LEU A 41 -0.40 -11.20 -4.75
C LEU A 41 0.34 -9.86 -4.83
N PRO A 42 0.49 -9.11 -3.73
CA PRO A 42 1.20 -7.83 -3.70
C PRO A 42 2.73 -8.00 -3.72
N ILE A 43 3.25 -8.72 -4.72
CA ILE A 43 4.68 -9.03 -4.87
C ILE A 43 5.49 -7.74 -4.99
N GLY A 44 6.60 -7.65 -4.25
CA GLY A 44 7.43 -6.45 -4.17
C GLY A 44 6.96 -5.41 -3.14
N SER A 45 5.76 -5.57 -2.56
CA SER A 45 5.30 -4.68 -1.50
C SER A 45 5.89 -5.05 -0.14
N VAL A 46 6.77 -4.17 0.38
CA VAL A 46 7.40 -4.34 1.69
C VAL A 46 6.36 -4.39 2.81
N THR A 47 5.38 -3.50 2.81
CA THR A 47 4.37 -3.44 3.88
C THR A 47 3.49 -4.69 3.91
N GLN A 48 3.24 -5.30 2.75
CA GLN A 48 2.31 -6.43 2.65
C GLN A 48 2.99 -7.79 2.83
N LEU A 49 4.22 -7.98 2.32
CA LEU A 49 4.88 -9.29 2.27
C LEU A 49 6.22 -9.38 3.01
N ALA A 50 6.86 -8.26 3.38
CA ALA A 50 8.13 -8.34 4.10
C ALA A 50 7.92 -8.61 5.60
N THR A 51 8.97 -9.15 6.23
CA THR A 51 9.01 -9.41 7.67
C THR A 51 9.93 -8.41 8.37
N ILE A 52 9.70 -8.20 9.67
CA ILE A 52 10.56 -7.39 10.54
C ILE A 52 11.18 -8.27 11.61
N ARG A 53 12.51 -8.20 11.78
CA ARG A 53 13.21 -8.94 12.84
C ARG A 53 13.12 -8.20 14.16
N LEU A 54 12.66 -8.89 15.20
CA LEU A 54 12.56 -8.38 16.56
C LEU A 54 13.58 -9.10 17.47
N GLY A 55 14.35 -8.33 18.23
CA GLY A 55 15.28 -8.87 19.22
C GLY A 55 16.52 -9.59 18.64
N PRO A 56 17.22 -10.38 19.47
CA PRO A 56 18.36 -11.20 19.07
C PRO A 56 18.01 -12.24 18.01
N ARG A 57 19.00 -12.62 17.17
CA ARG A 57 18.83 -13.61 16.09
C ARG A 57 18.44 -15.00 16.61
N THR A 58 18.77 -15.33 17.85
CA THR A 58 18.47 -16.61 18.49
C THR A 58 16.98 -16.79 18.80
N GLU A 59 16.22 -15.70 18.94
CA GLU A 59 14.78 -15.75 19.25
C GLU A 59 13.91 -16.09 18.03
N ARG A 60 14.46 -16.01 16.80
CA ARG A 60 13.74 -16.30 15.55
C ARG A 60 12.39 -15.56 15.40
N ARG A 61 12.30 -14.33 15.91
CA ARG A 61 11.08 -13.50 15.84
C ARG A 61 11.10 -12.61 14.59
N THR A 62 10.43 -13.07 13.54
CA THR A 62 10.33 -12.36 12.24
C THR A 62 8.89 -12.33 11.70
N PRO A 63 7.94 -11.67 12.39
CA PRO A 63 6.57 -11.53 11.90
C PRO A 63 6.49 -10.72 10.61
N LEU A 64 5.38 -10.83 9.87
CA LEU A 64 5.08 -9.90 8.78
C LEU A 64 4.93 -8.48 9.32
N ILE A 65 5.37 -7.48 8.54
CA ILE A 65 5.26 -6.07 8.96
C ILE A 65 3.80 -5.69 9.23
N ARG A 66 2.87 -6.06 8.34
CA ARG A 66 1.43 -5.82 8.50
C ARG A 66 0.78 -6.50 9.72
N GLU A 67 1.41 -7.53 10.28
CA GLU A 67 0.94 -8.21 11.50
C GLU A 67 1.55 -7.61 12.77
N PHE A 68 2.61 -6.81 12.63
CA PHE A 68 3.34 -6.22 13.74
C PHE A 68 2.89 -4.79 14.05
N VAL A 69 2.60 -3.99 13.03
CA VAL A 69 2.16 -2.59 13.17
C VAL A 69 0.75 -2.41 12.62
N PRO A 70 -0.07 -1.54 13.23
CA PRO A 70 -1.43 -1.31 12.78
C PRO A 70 -1.43 -0.46 11.50
N LEU A 71 -1.25 -1.11 10.36
CA LEU A 71 -1.33 -0.49 9.03
C LEU A 71 -2.76 -0.61 8.49
N GLU A 72 -3.15 0.37 7.68
CA GLU A 72 -4.41 0.30 6.95
C GLU A 72 -4.36 -0.81 5.90
N THR A 73 -5.51 -1.44 5.64
CA THR A 73 -5.63 -2.48 4.62
C THR A 73 -5.69 -1.87 3.24
N LEU A 74 -5.30 -2.67 2.24
CA LEU A 74 -5.45 -2.25 0.84
C LEU A 74 -6.91 -1.95 0.49
N ASP A 75 -7.90 -2.65 1.08
CA ASP A 75 -9.33 -2.44 0.82
C ASP A 75 -9.83 -1.03 1.20
N ASN A 76 -9.18 -0.40 2.19
CA ASN A 76 -9.59 0.90 2.70
C ASN A 76 -8.91 2.09 1.99
N LEU A 77 -7.99 1.83 1.05
CA LEU A 77 -7.43 2.91 0.23
C LEU A 77 -8.51 3.50 -0.70
N VAL A 78 -8.48 4.81 -0.92
CA VAL A 78 -9.35 5.48 -1.89
C VAL A 78 -8.47 6.34 -2.77
N PHE A 79 -8.50 6.08 -4.07
CA PHE A 79 -7.64 6.76 -5.02
C PHE A 79 -8.32 7.98 -5.62
N GLY A 80 -7.55 9.04 -5.77
CA GLY A 80 -7.86 10.21 -6.58
C GLY A 80 -6.57 10.82 -7.11
N GLY A 81 -6.69 11.83 -7.95
CA GLY A 81 -5.52 12.47 -8.54
C GLY A 81 -5.90 13.51 -9.57
N TRP A 82 -4.89 14.08 -10.20
CA TRP A 82 -5.02 15.04 -11.28
C TRP A 82 -3.88 14.84 -12.27
N ASP A 83 -4.13 15.17 -13.53
CA ASP A 83 -3.12 15.20 -14.57
C ASP A 83 -3.40 16.40 -15.50
N ILE A 84 -2.38 16.82 -16.27
CA ILE A 84 -2.53 17.83 -17.31
C ILE A 84 -3.18 17.25 -18.57
N PHE A 85 -3.12 15.92 -18.74
CA PHE A 85 -3.78 15.24 -19.84
C PHE A 85 -5.25 14.94 -19.50
N PRO A 86 -6.16 15.01 -20.49
CA PRO A 86 -7.59 14.80 -20.28
C PRO A 86 -7.96 13.31 -20.13
N ASP A 87 -6.98 12.41 -20.17
CA ASP A 87 -7.19 10.96 -20.09
C ASP A 87 -7.83 10.57 -18.76
N SER A 88 -8.76 9.61 -18.83
CA SER A 88 -9.17 8.86 -17.65
C SER A 88 -8.01 8.00 -17.12
N ALA A 89 -8.07 7.62 -15.83
CA ALA A 89 -7.08 6.72 -15.24
C ALA A 89 -6.99 5.37 -15.98
N TYR A 90 -8.11 4.89 -16.56
CA TYR A 90 -8.14 3.68 -17.38
C TYR A 90 -7.36 3.88 -18.69
N GLU A 91 -7.63 4.95 -19.43
CA GLU A 91 -6.92 5.24 -20.68
C GLU A 91 -5.42 5.41 -20.44
N ALA A 92 -5.05 6.14 -19.39
CA ALA A 92 -3.66 6.31 -19.01
C ALA A 92 -3.01 4.99 -18.55
N ALA A 93 -3.74 4.08 -17.92
CA ALA A 93 -3.26 2.72 -17.61
C ALA A 93 -3.03 1.90 -18.89
N CYS A 94 -3.94 1.96 -19.86
CA CYS A 94 -3.80 1.26 -21.14
C CYS A 94 -2.63 1.80 -21.99
N LYS A 95 -2.29 3.08 -21.84
CA LYS A 95 -1.11 3.72 -22.48
C LYS A 95 0.19 3.46 -21.72
N ALA A 96 0.12 3.02 -20.47
CA ALA A 96 1.27 2.74 -19.64
C ALA A 96 1.91 1.41 -20.08
N GLY A 97 2.81 1.48 -21.06
CA GLY A 97 3.52 0.32 -21.61
C GLY A 97 4.07 0.57 -22.99
#